data_AF-A0A420I908-F1
#
_entry.id   AF-A0A420I908-F1
#
_cell.length_a   1.000
_cell.length_b   1.000
_cell.length_c   1.000
_cell.angle_alpha   90.00
_cell.angle_beta   90.00
_cell.angle_gamma   90.00
#
_symmetry.space_group_name_H-M   'P 1'
#
loop_
_entity.id
_entity.type
_entity.pdbx_description
1 polymer ?
#
loop_
_entity_poly.entity_id
_entity_poly.type
_entity_poly.pdbx_seq_one_letter_code
_entity_poly.pdbx_strand_id
1 'polypeptide(L)'
;MSAPMIAWEPFVHRFFRYLTSTGFSSSSAMFNDLPPVQIHNLEAATEKRLRTLKHLIKANHINYAIFSEDFNSKNNLPQLLCSAYVLGADVQKLHEIYDKESIRLDAWSASPAEITPKSGEII
;
A
#
# COMPACT_ATOMS: atom_id res chain seq x y z
N MET A 1 24.69 -42.90 -43.80
CA MET A 1 23.86 -42.20 -42.81
C MET A 1 24.10 -42.91 -41.49
N SER A 2 24.61 -42.35 -40.40
CA SER A 2 24.46 -41.03 -39.79
C SER A 2 25.68 -40.78 -38.89
N ALA A 3 26.10 -39.52 -38.74
CA ALA A 3 27.21 -39.11 -37.88
C ALA A 3 26.87 -39.29 -36.38
N PRO A 4 27.83 -39.67 -35.51
CA PRO A 4 27.70 -39.52 -34.07
C PRO A 4 28.05 -38.06 -33.70
N MET A 5 27.17 -37.13 -34.06
CA MET A 5 27.10 -35.82 -33.40
C MET A 5 26.37 -36.02 -32.06
N ILE A 6 26.74 -35.24 -31.04
CA ILE A 6 26.20 -35.24 -29.66
C ILE A 6 27.01 -36.11 -28.67
N ALA A 7 28.30 -35.79 -28.50
CA ALA A 7 29.05 -36.14 -27.28
C ALA A 7 29.80 -34.93 -26.68
N TRP A 8 29.58 -33.71 -27.19
CA TRP A 8 30.28 -32.49 -26.77
C TRP A 8 29.51 -31.60 -25.77
N GLU A 9 28.26 -31.95 -25.47
CA GLU A 9 27.38 -31.21 -24.57
C GLU A 9 27.93 -30.93 -23.14
N PRO A 10 28.68 -31.82 -22.45
CA PRO A 10 29.04 -31.56 -21.06
C PRO A 10 30.14 -30.51 -20.88
N PHE A 11 31.04 -30.34 -21.85
CA PHE A 11 32.20 -29.45 -21.71
C PHE A 11 31.85 -27.98 -21.95
N VAL A 12 31.09 -27.68 -23.01
CA VAL A 12 30.61 -26.31 -23.28
C VAL A 12 29.67 -25.83 -22.18
N HIS A 13 28.80 -26.70 -21.67
CA HIS A 13 27.89 -26.35 -20.58
C HIS A 13 28.65 -26.03 -19.27
N ARG A 14 29.75 -26.74 -18.99
CA ARG A 14 30.59 -26.49 -17.82
C ARG A 14 31.47 -25.25 -17.97
N PHE A 15 31.99 -24.99 -19.16
CA PHE A 15 32.75 -23.77 -19.47
C PHE A 15 31.87 -22.51 -19.43
N PHE A 16 30.67 -22.56 -20.00
CA PHE A 16 29.73 -21.45 -19.98
C PHE A 16 29.29 -21.10 -18.55
N ARG A 17 29.05 -22.12 -17.70
CA ARG A 17 28.75 -21.94 -16.28
C ARG A 17 29.93 -21.35 -15.49
N TYR A 18 31.16 -21.76 -15.80
CA TYR A 18 32.34 -21.21 -15.15
C TYR A 18 32.60 -19.74 -15.54
N LEU A 19 32.43 -19.40 -16.83
CA LEU A 19 32.58 -18.02 -17.32
C LEU A 19 31.47 -17.08 -16.82
N THR A 20 30.26 -17.57 -16.59
CA THR A 20 29.14 -16.75 -16.07
C THR A 20 29.11 -16.66 -14.54
N SER A 21 29.84 -17.52 -13.82
CA SER A 21 29.84 -17.57 -12.34
C SER A 21 30.70 -16.48 -11.68
N THR A 22 31.49 -15.70 -12.41
CA THR A 22 32.48 -14.77 -11.81
C THR A 22 32.32 -13.31 -12.22
N GLY A 23 31.22 -12.92 -12.91
CA GLY A 23 31.16 -11.60 -13.56
C GLY A 23 29.89 -10.75 -13.37
N PHE A 24 28.80 -11.26 -12.81
CA PHE A 24 27.62 -10.44 -12.56
C PHE A 24 26.88 -11.01 -11.35
N SER A 25 27.10 -10.39 -10.19
CA SER A 25 26.32 -10.68 -9.00
C SER A 25 24.86 -10.37 -9.30
N SER A 26 24.07 -11.39 -9.64
CA SER A 26 22.63 -11.35 -9.56
C SER A 26 22.26 -10.94 -8.15
N SER A 27 21.87 -9.68 -7.99
CA SER A 27 21.40 -9.07 -6.75
C SER A 27 20.05 -9.65 -6.27
N SER A 28 19.79 -10.93 -6.53
CA SER A 28 18.61 -11.68 -6.08
C SER A 28 18.94 -12.60 -4.90
N ALA A 29 20.22 -12.94 -4.67
CA ALA A 29 20.61 -13.81 -3.56
C ALA A 29 20.67 -13.09 -2.19
N MET A 30 20.70 -11.75 -2.15
CA MET A 30 20.66 -10.99 -0.87
C MET A 30 19.23 -10.71 -0.36
N PHE A 31 18.18 -10.95 -1.16
CA PHE A 31 16.81 -10.58 -0.78
C PHE A 31 16.00 -11.73 -0.15
N ASN A 32 16.51 -12.96 -0.18
CA ASN A 32 15.79 -14.15 0.29
C ASN A 32 15.81 -14.35 1.82
N ASP A 33 16.68 -13.65 2.55
CA ASP A 33 16.86 -13.85 4.00
C ASP A 33 16.14 -12.82 4.87
N LEU A 34 15.30 -11.95 4.27
CA LEU A 34 14.51 -10.98 5.02
C LEU A 34 13.29 -11.69 5.66
N PRO A 35 13.11 -11.61 6.99
CA PRO A 35 11.89 -12.11 7.60
C PRO A 35 10.69 -11.31 7.06
N PRO A 36 9.55 -11.97 6.79
CA PRO A 36 8.37 -11.29 6.27
C PRO A 36 7.90 -10.21 7.25
N VAL A 37 7.57 -9.03 6.72
CA VAL A 37 7.01 -7.93 7.51
C VAL A 37 5.72 -8.37 8.19
N GLN A 38 5.50 -7.90 9.42
CA GLN A 38 4.27 -8.16 10.15
C GLN A 38 3.06 -7.58 9.41
N ILE A 39 2.24 -8.45 8.84
CA ILE A 39 1.00 -8.08 8.15
C ILE A 39 -0.10 -7.91 9.19
N HIS A 40 -0.67 -6.71 9.27
CA HIS A 40 -1.77 -6.40 10.17
C HIS A 40 -3.10 -6.53 9.42
N ASN A 41 -3.82 -7.64 9.60
CA ASN A 41 -5.12 -7.83 8.96
C ASN A 41 -6.23 -7.09 9.72
N LEU A 42 -6.70 -5.98 9.15
CA LEU A 42 -7.73 -5.11 9.72
C LEU A 42 -9.12 -5.76 9.78
N GLU A 43 -9.39 -6.80 8.97
CA GLU A 43 -10.71 -7.41 8.86
C GLU A 43 -10.92 -8.55 9.84
N ALA A 44 -9.86 -9.33 10.10
CA ALA A 44 -9.86 -10.46 11.04
C ALA A 44 -9.49 -10.05 12.49
N ALA A 45 -9.65 -8.77 12.82
CA ALA A 45 -9.10 -8.15 14.02
C ALA A 45 -9.85 -8.51 15.33
N THR A 46 -9.27 -9.39 16.16
CA THR A 46 -9.73 -9.63 17.55
C THR A 46 -9.41 -8.45 18.48
N GLU A 47 -8.26 -7.81 18.24
CA GLU A 47 -7.73 -6.72 19.06
C GLU A 47 -8.62 -5.48 19.08
N LYS A 48 -8.90 -4.95 20.28
CA LYS A 48 -9.75 -3.76 20.45
C LYS A 48 -9.20 -2.55 19.70
N ARG A 49 -7.88 -2.36 19.76
CA ARG A 49 -7.19 -1.24 19.10
C ARG A 49 -7.34 -1.26 17.58
N LEU A 50 -7.19 -2.43 16.99
CA LEU A 50 -7.28 -2.62 15.53
C LEU A 50 -8.73 -2.39 15.04
N ARG A 51 -9.72 -2.79 15.85
CA ARG A 51 -11.13 -2.44 15.61
C ARG A 51 -11.38 -0.94 15.66
N THR A 52 -10.84 -0.24 16.67
CA THR A 52 -10.93 1.23 16.74
C THR A 52 -10.32 1.89 15.52
N LEU A 53 -9.11 1.49 15.12
CA LEU A 53 -8.46 2.02 13.92
C LEU A 53 -9.36 1.87 12.68
N LYS A 54 -9.94 0.69 12.46
CA LYS A 54 -10.89 0.44 11.38
C LYS A 54 -12.10 1.39 11.43
N HIS A 55 -12.64 1.65 12.62
CA HIS A 55 -13.80 2.53 12.78
C HIS A 55 -13.44 3.99 12.48
N LEU A 56 -12.28 4.45 12.96
CA LEU A 56 -11.81 5.81 12.72
C LEU A 56 -11.50 6.08 11.25
N ILE A 57 -10.88 5.11 10.55
CA ILE A 57 -10.62 5.22 9.11
C ILE A 57 -11.94 5.30 8.33
N LYS A 58 -12.92 4.46 8.68
CA LYS A 58 -14.26 4.52 8.05
C LYS A 58 -14.96 5.85 8.31
N ALA A 59 -14.93 6.34 9.55
CA ALA A 59 -15.50 7.63 9.91
C ALA A 59 -14.82 8.78 9.16
N ASN A 60 -13.48 8.73 9.00
CA ASN A 60 -12.76 9.71 8.20
C ASN A 60 -13.24 9.72 6.74
N HIS A 61 -13.35 8.54 6.13
CA HIS A 61 -13.79 8.42 4.74
C HIS A 61 -15.23 8.89 4.51
N ILE A 62 -16.13 8.67 5.48
CA ILE A 62 -17.53 9.10 5.38
C ILE A 62 -17.66 10.62 5.55
N ASN A 63 -16.88 11.23 6.44
CA ASN A 63 -17.08 12.63 6.83
C ASN A 63 -16.25 13.61 6.00
N TYR A 64 -15.04 13.23 5.59
CA TYR A 64 -14.07 14.16 5.02
C TYR A 64 -13.65 13.78 3.60
N ALA A 65 -13.50 14.80 2.75
CA ALA A 65 -13.04 14.62 1.39
C ALA A 65 -11.60 14.09 1.35
N ILE A 66 -11.27 13.37 0.27
CA ILE A 66 -9.90 12.86 0.05
C ILE A 66 -8.96 14.00 -0.37
N PHE A 67 -9.49 14.94 -1.14
CA PHE A 67 -8.81 16.13 -1.63
C PHE A 67 -9.59 17.36 -1.18
N SER A 68 -8.88 18.37 -0.66
CA SER A 68 -9.46 19.66 -0.33
C SER A 68 -9.71 20.47 -1.62
N GLU A 69 -10.76 21.30 -1.61
CA GLU A 69 -11.21 22.10 -2.77
C GLU A 69 -10.22 23.23 -3.08
N ASP A 70 -9.69 23.86 -2.05
CA ASP A 70 -8.93 25.12 -2.20
C ASP A 70 -7.43 24.92 -2.36
N PHE A 71 -6.89 23.78 -1.94
CA PHE A 71 -5.46 23.52 -2.03
C PHE A 71 -5.21 22.02 -2.15
N ASN A 72 -4.20 21.67 -2.95
CA ASN A 72 -3.67 20.35 -3.30
C ASN A 72 -3.22 19.45 -2.11
N SER A 73 -3.76 19.69 -0.91
CA SER A 73 -3.53 18.90 0.28
C SER A 73 -4.44 17.67 0.24
N LYS A 74 -3.80 16.50 0.33
CA LYS A 74 -4.49 15.22 0.53
C LYS A 74 -4.80 15.04 2.00
N ASN A 75 -5.95 14.43 2.29
CA ASN A 75 -6.28 13.96 3.63
C ASN A 75 -5.29 12.87 4.06
N ASN A 76 -4.32 13.25 4.91
CA ASN A 76 -3.28 12.36 5.42
C ASN A 76 -3.67 11.67 6.74
N LEU A 77 -4.89 11.92 7.24
CA LEU A 77 -5.35 11.39 8.53
C LEU A 77 -5.33 9.85 8.57
N PRO A 78 -5.74 9.11 7.52
CA PRO A 78 -5.60 7.66 7.50
C PRO A 78 -4.14 7.20 7.66
N GLN A 79 -3.20 7.87 6.97
CA GLN A 79 -1.78 7.54 7.04
C GLN A 79 -1.21 7.81 8.44
N LEU A 80 -1.63 8.91 9.06
CA LEU A 80 -1.22 9.28 10.42
C LEU A 80 -1.76 8.30 11.47
N LEU A 81 -3.01 7.87 11.36
CA LEU A 81 -3.58 6.87 12.27
C LEU A 81 -2.88 5.52 12.14
N CYS A 82 -2.57 5.09 10.90
CA CYS A 82 -1.83 3.86 10.66
C CYS A 82 -0.42 3.91 11.22
N SER A 83 0.31 5.02 11.03
CA SER A 83 1.66 5.16 11.58
C SER A 83 1.64 5.19 13.11
N ALA A 84 0.71 5.92 13.73
CA ALA A 84 0.52 5.93 15.18
C ALA A 84 0.21 4.53 15.72
N TYR A 85 -0.64 3.77 15.04
CA TYR A 85 -0.96 2.38 15.41
C TYR A 85 0.29 1.48 15.37
N VAL A 86 1.08 1.55 14.30
CA VAL A 86 2.33 0.77 14.14
C VAL A 86 3.34 1.13 15.23
N LEU A 87 3.41 2.41 15.62
CA LEU A 87 4.26 2.88 16.72
C LEU A 87 3.77 2.48 18.12
N GLY A 88 2.63 1.80 18.23
CA GLY A 88 2.13 1.29 19.50
C GLY A 88 1.15 2.21 20.23
N ALA A 89 0.58 3.22 19.57
CA ALA A 89 -0.42 4.11 20.19
C ALA A 89 -1.61 3.33 20.79
N ASP A 90 -2.12 3.78 21.93
CA ASP A 90 -3.33 3.23 22.55
C ASP A 90 -4.62 3.77 21.89
N VAL A 91 -5.75 3.11 22.15
CA VAL A 91 -7.10 3.52 21.73
C VAL A 91 -7.39 4.98 22.07
N GLN A 92 -7.08 5.42 23.29
CA GLN A 92 -7.33 6.81 23.70
C GLN A 92 -6.52 7.79 22.85
N LYS A 93 -5.26 7.43 22.55
CA LYS A 93 -4.37 8.28 21.75
C LYS A 93 -4.82 8.34 20.29
N LEU A 94 -5.35 7.25 19.74
CA LEU A 94 -5.92 7.24 18.40
C LEU A 94 -7.13 8.18 18.27
N HIS A 95 -8.01 8.20 19.28
CA HIS A 95 -9.12 9.16 19.33
C HIS A 95 -8.63 10.60 19.45
N GLU A 96 -7.67 10.87 20.35
CA GLU A 96 -7.10 12.21 20.51
C GLU A 96 -6.47 12.75 19.22
N ILE A 97 -5.74 11.89 18.47
CA ILE A 97 -5.16 12.26 17.17
C ILE A 97 -6.27 12.54 16.15
N TYR A 98 -7.31 11.69 16.13
CA TYR A 98 -8.44 11.87 15.22
C TYR A 98 -9.12 13.22 15.46
N ASP A 99 -9.50 13.52 16.70
CA ASP A 99 -10.24 14.73 17.06
C ASP A 99 -9.44 16.00 16.77
N LYS A 100 -8.12 15.96 16.94
CA LYS A 100 -7.24 17.11 16.66
C LYS A 100 -7.06 17.39 15.18
N GLU A 101 -6.85 16.34 14.39
CA GLU A 101 -6.59 16.49 12.96
C GLU A 101 -7.88 16.66 12.15
N SER A 102 -9.01 16.13 12.63
CA SER A 102 -10.29 16.21 11.93
C SER A 102 -10.81 17.64 11.79
N ILE A 103 -10.44 18.55 12.70
CA ILE A 103 -10.83 19.97 12.67
C ILE A 103 -10.29 20.69 11.42
N ARG A 104 -9.18 20.20 10.86
CA ARG A 104 -8.50 20.83 9.71
C ARG A 104 -8.94 20.26 8.37
N LEU A 105 -9.82 19.26 8.36
CA LEU A 105 -10.24 18.57 7.16
C LEU A 105 -11.55 19.13 6.65
N ASP A 106 -11.63 19.27 5.33
CA ASP A 106 -12.86 19.67 4.67
C ASP A 106 -13.85 18.51 4.61
N ALA A 107 -15.11 18.82 4.91
CA ALA A 107 -16.20 17.89 4.72
C ALA A 107 -16.41 17.60 3.23
N TRP A 108 -17.06 16.48 2.92
CA TRP A 108 -17.49 16.22 1.55
C TRP A 108 -18.41 17.35 1.05
N SER A 109 -18.00 18.03 -0.02
CA SER A 109 -18.92 18.78 -0.87
C SER A 109 -19.84 17.80 -1.61
N ALA A 110 -20.95 18.30 -2.18
CA ALA A 110 -21.97 17.48 -2.84
C ALA A 110 -21.34 16.41 -3.76
N SER A 111 -21.93 15.22 -3.71
CA SER A 111 -21.27 13.96 -4.09
C SER A 111 -20.58 14.02 -5.45
N PRO A 112 -19.33 13.55 -5.58
CA PRO A 112 -18.71 13.31 -6.88
C PRO A 112 -19.51 12.35 -7.78
N ALA A 113 -20.43 11.58 -7.20
CA ALA A 113 -21.33 10.67 -7.92
C ALA A 113 -22.64 11.34 -8.36
N GLU A 114 -22.95 12.55 -7.90
CA GLU A 114 -24.12 13.30 -8.34
C GLU A 114 -23.76 14.08 -9.60
N ILE A 115 -23.62 13.35 -10.71
CA ILE A 115 -23.70 13.95 -12.04
C ILE A 115 -25.17 14.32 -12.23
N THR A 116 -25.57 15.50 -11.77
CA THR A 116 -26.83 16.08 -12.22
C THR A 116 -26.64 16.38 -13.71
N PRO A 117 -27.32 15.70 -14.65
CA PRO A 117 -27.36 16.22 -16.02
C PRO A 117 -27.93 17.64 -15.88
N LYS A 118 -27.18 18.64 -16.35
CA LYS A 118 -27.66 20.03 -16.39
C LYS A 118 -29.04 20.02 -17.03
N SER A 119 -30.07 20.17 -16.21
CA SER A 119 -31.44 20.32 -16.66
C SER A 119 -31.56 21.72 -17.26
N GLY A 120 -31.61 21.81 -18.58
CA GLY A 120 -32.04 23.01 -19.27
C GLY A 120 -31.07 23.54 -20.32
N GLU A 121 -30.92 22.82 -21.43
CA GLU A 121 -30.73 23.47 -22.72
C GLU A 121 -31.32 22.55 -23.80
N ILE A 122 -32.66 22.60 -23.91
CA ILE A 122 -33.32 22.32 -25.18
C ILE A 122 -33.18 23.62 -25.98
N ILE A 123 -32.30 23.61 -26.98
CA ILE A 123 -32.46 24.42 -28.20
C ILE A 123 -32.14 23.51 -29.38
#